data_AF-A0A0H3K6A1-F1
#
_entry.id   AF-A0A0H3K6A1-F1
#
_cell.length_a   1.000
_cell.length_b   1.000
_cell.length_c   1.000
_cell.angle_alpha   90.00
_cell.angle_beta   90.00
_cell.angle_gamma   90.00
#
_symmetry.space_group_name_H-M   'P 1'
#
loop_
_entity.id
_entity.type
_entity.pdbx_description
1 polymer ?
#
loop_
_entity_poly.entity_id
_entity_poly.type
_entity_poly.pdbx_seq_one_letter_code
_entity_poly.pdbx_strand_id
1 'polypeptide(L)'
;MPYITSVERIARKEGFAQGFQEGRLEVATAFVLRLLPKRCGVLSPELLEQVQALSLEQLEDLCEALLDFADVQDLEDWLNQQ
;
A
#
# COMPACT_ATOMS: atom_id res chain seq x y z
N MET A 1 21.90 -25.69 28.20
CA MET A 1 21.50 -25.35 26.80
C MET A 1 20.06 -24.89 26.85
N PRO A 2 19.72 -23.65 26.48
CA PRO A 2 18.33 -23.19 26.50
C PRO A 2 17.57 -23.88 25.36
N TYR A 3 16.50 -24.59 25.71
CA TYR A 3 15.61 -25.19 24.73
C TYR A 3 14.74 -24.09 24.14
N ILE A 4 15.13 -23.54 22.99
CA ILE A 4 14.24 -22.71 22.18
C ILE A 4 13.05 -23.59 21.80
N THR A 5 11.94 -23.36 22.47
CA THR A 5 10.71 -24.12 22.27
C THR A 5 10.18 -23.86 20.86
N SER A 6 9.51 -24.83 20.26
CA SER A 6 8.94 -24.65 18.91
C SER A 6 8.02 -23.42 18.84
N VAL A 7 7.38 -23.07 19.95
CA VAL A 7 6.50 -21.89 20.08
C VAL A 7 7.28 -20.58 19.96
N GLU A 8 8.45 -20.44 20.61
CA GLU A 8 9.31 -19.25 20.47
C GLU A 8 9.84 -19.05 19.04
N ARG A 9 10.12 -20.16 18.34
CA ARG A 9 10.53 -20.11 16.92
C ARG A 9 9.39 -19.67 16.01
N ILE A 10 8.16 -20.08 16.29
CA ILE A 10 6.97 -19.72 15.51
C ILE A 10 6.59 -18.27 15.78
N ALA A 11 6.48 -17.85 17.05
CA ALA A 11 6.15 -16.48 17.41
C ALA A 11 7.15 -15.45 16.86
N ARG A 12 8.45 -15.77 16.85
CA ARG A 12 9.47 -14.90 16.24
C ARG A 12 9.35 -14.83 14.73
N LYS A 13 8.98 -15.93 14.05
CA LYS A 13 8.77 -15.94 12.60
C LYS A 13 7.50 -15.18 12.22
N GLU A 14 6.41 -15.40 12.94
CA GLU A 14 5.13 -14.72 12.71
C GLU A 14 5.23 -13.23 12.97
N GLY A 15 5.81 -12.82 14.11
CA GLY A 15 6.01 -11.39 14.40
C GLY A 15 6.92 -10.68 13.40
N PHE A 16 7.94 -11.38 12.87
CA PHE A 16 8.80 -10.82 11.81
C PHE A 16 8.05 -10.71 10.48
N ALA A 17 7.29 -11.74 10.09
CA ALA A 17 6.50 -11.72 8.87
C ALA A 17 5.42 -10.64 8.91
N GLN A 18 4.73 -10.49 10.05
CA GLN A 18 3.69 -9.49 10.24
C GLN A 18 4.26 -8.07 10.23
N GLY A 19 5.35 -7.81 10.97
CA GLY A 19 6.00 -6.50 10.96
C GLY A 19 6.58 -6.11 9.60
N PHE A 20 7.04 -7.09 8.82
CA PHE A 20 7.48 -6.85 7.44
C PHE A 20 6.31 -6.51 6.50
N GLN A 21 5.16 -7.17 6.66
CA GLN A 21 3.96 -6.88 5.88
C GLN A 21 3.37 -5.51 6.22
N GLU A 22 3.23 -5.18 7.51
CA GLU A 22 2.74 -3.86 7.96
C GLU A 22 3.67 -2.74 7.46
N GLY A 23 4.99 -2.92 7.59
CA GLY A 23 5.96 -1.95 7.10
C GLY A 23 5.92 -1.77 5.57
N ARG A 24 5.64 -2.82 4.80
CA ARG A 24 5.46 -2.71 3.35
C ARG A 24 4.20 -1.93 2.99
N LEU A 25 3.10 -2.17 3.69
CA LEU A 25 1.84 -1.47 3.45
C LEU A 25 1.96 0.02 3.79
N GLU A 26 2.52 0.36 4.95
CA GLU A 26 2.76 1.77 5.30
C GLU A 26 3.63 2.50 4.28
N VAL A 27 4.71 1.86 3.81
CA VAL A 27 5.61 2.45 2.80
C VAL A 27 4.90 2.60 1.46
N ALA A 28 4.15 1.59 1.01
CA ALA A 28 3.41 1.64 -0.25
C ALA A 28 2.36 2.76 -0.22
N THR A 29 1.52 2.82 0.82
CA THR A 29 0.51 3.87 0.99
C THR A 29 1.15 5.26 1.02
N ALA A 30 2.22 5.44 1.80
CA ALA A 30 2.92 6.71 1.87
C ALA A 30 3.55 7.11 0.53
N PHE A 31 4.03 6.15 -0.26
CA PHE A 31 4.57 6.41 -1.59
C PHE A 31 3.49 6.86 -2.57
N VAL A 32 2.38 6.12 -2.64
CA VAL A 32 1.22 6.43 -3.48
C VAL A 32 0.67 7.82 -3.14
N LEU A 33 0.42 8.12 -1.86
CA LEU A 33 -0.11 9.42 -1.42
C LEU A 33 0.82 10.60 -1.74
N ARG A 34 2.13 10.37 -1.88
CA ARG A 34 3.09 11.42 -2.27
C ARG A 34 3.24 11.56 -3.78
N LEU A 35 2.96 10.51 -4.55
CA LEU A 35 3.08 10.49 -6.01
C LEU A 35 1.80 10.99 -6.69
N LEU A 36 0.65 10.58 -6.16
CA LEU A 36 -0.68 10.98 -6.59
C LEU A 36 -0.82 12.50 -6.83
N PRO A 37 -0.48 13.39 -5.87
CA PRO A 37 -0.63 14.82 -6.09
C PRO A 37 0.37 15.40 -7.10
N LYS A 38 1.46 14.67 -7.41
CA LYS A 38 2.44 15.08 -8.42
C LYS A 38 2.02 14.70 -9.83
N ARG A 39 1.20 13.65 -9.98
CA ARG A 39 0.70 13.14 -11.26
C ARG A 39 -0.68 13.69 -11.57
N CYS A 40 -1.62 13.48 -10.66
CA CYS A 40 -3.03 13.84 -10.83
C CYS A 40 -3.37 15.26 -10.33
N GLY A 41 -2.44 15.94 -9.65
CA GLY A 41 -2.68 17.29 -9.12
C GLY A 41 -3.47 17.29 -7.80
N VAL A 42 -4.37 18.26 -7.62
CA VAL A 42 -5.12 18.39 -6.36
C VAL A 42 -6.17 17.29 -6.26
N LEU A 43 -5.99 16.38 -5.30
CA LEU A 43 -6.96 15.32 -5.01
C LEU A 43 -7.94 15.72 -3.92
N SER A 44 -9.20 15.31 -4.11
CA SER A 44 -10.24 15.39 -3.09
C SER A 44 -9.94 14.44 -1.91
N PRO A 45 -10.34 14.80 -0.69
CA PRO A 45 -10.16 13.94 0.48
C PRO A 45 -10.82 12.57 0.31
N GLU A 46 -11.96 12.50 -0.38
CA GLU A 46 -12.68 11.25 -0.65
C GLU A 46 -11.85 10.25 -1.49
N LEU A 47 -11.05 10.73 -2.45
CA LEU A 47 -10.15 9.88 -3.25
C LEU A 47 -8.97 9.40 -2.41
N LEU A 48 -8.43 10.26 -1.53
CA LEU A 48 -7.34 9.88 -0.64
C LEU A 48 -7.78 8.82 0.38
N GLU A 49 -9.02 8.85 0.85
CA GLU A 49 -9.58 7.82 1.72
C GLU A 49 -9.77 6.49 0.98
N GLN A 50 -10.27 6.52 -0.25
CA GLN A 50 -10.39 5.32 -1.09
C GLN A 50 -9.03 4.65 -1.33
N VAL A 51 -8.01 5.45 -1.65
CA VAL A 51 -6.64 4.96 -1.85
C VAL A 51 -6.06 4.35 -0.57
N GLN A 52 -6.33 4.93 0.59
CA GLN A 52 -5.87 4.38 1.88
C GLN A 52 -6.59 3.08 2.26
N ALA A 53 -7.79 2.84 1.72
CA ALA A 53 -8.54 1.61 1.93
C ALA A 53 -8.09 0.46 1.00
N LEU A 54 -7.20 0.71 0.05
CA LEU A 54 -6.67 -0.31 -0.87
C LEU A 54 -5.77 -1.31 -0.15
N SER A 55 -5.81 -2.56 -0.62
CA SER A 55 -4.89 -3.61 -0.20
C SER A 55 -3.46 -3.34 -0.70
N LEU A 56 -2.46 -3.99 -0.09
CA LEU A 56 -1.06 -3.88 -0.53
C LEU A 56 -0.89 -4.18 -2.03
N GLU A 57 -1.55 -5.23 -2.52
CA GLU A 57 -1.47 -5.64 -3.93
C GLU A 57 -2.04 -4.55 -4.86
N GLN A 58 -3.19 -3.97 -4.49
CA GLN A 58 -3.79 -2.86 -5.24
C GLN A 58 -2.94 -1.58 -5.18
N LEU A 59 -2.27 -1.31 -4.07
CA LEU A 59 -1.35 -0.17 -3.96
C LEU A 59 -0.10 -0.35 -4.82
N GLU A 60 0.42 -1.57 -4.92
CA GLU A 60 1.53 -1.90 -5.82
C GLU A 60 1.12 -1.76 -7.29
N ASP A 61 -0.06 -2.26 -7.67
CA ASP A 61 -0.62 -2.09 -9.01
C ASP A 61 -0.87 -0.61 -9.36
N LEU A 62 -1.43 0.14 -8.41
CA LEU A 62 -1.62 1.59 -8.53
C LEU A 62 -0.30 2.33 -8.73
N CYS A 63 0.81 1.87 -8.13
CA CYS A 63 2.13 2.48 -8.36
C CYS A 63 2.62 2.32 -9.80
N GLU A 64 2.30 1.20 -10.46
CA GLU A 64 2.62 0.96 -11.85
C GLU A 64 1.71 1.80 -12.77
N ALA A 65 0.39 1.75 -12.53
CA ALA A 65 -0.60 2.52 -13.28
C ALA A 65 -0.37 4.05 -13.18
N LEU A 66 0.08 4.54 -12.01
CA LEU A 66 0.43 5.95 -11.77
C LEU A 66 1.51 6.49 -12.72
N LEU A 67 2.30 5.63 -13.35
CA LEU A 67 3.31 6.04 -14.34
C LEU A 67 2.67 6.44 -15.68
N ASP A 68 1.49 5.89 -15.99
CA ASP A 68 0.73 6.14 -17.21
C ASP A 68 -0.37 7.21 -17.04
N PHE A 69 -0.69 7.59 -15.80
CA PHE A 69 -1.72 8.61 -15.54
C PHE A 69 -1.31 9.99 -16.05
N ALA A 70 -2.23 10.63 -16.78
CA ALA A 70 -2.11 12.00 -17.27
C ALA A 70 -2.79 13.00 -16.34
N ASP A 71 -3.94 12.62 -15.75
CA ASP A 71 -4.70 13.49 -14.85
C ASP A 71 -5.48 12.72 -13.76
N VAL A 72 -6.33 13.42 -13.01
CA VAL A 72 -7.12 12.84 -11.90
C VAL A 72 -8.19 11.88 -12.39
N GLN A 73 -8.67 12.04 -13.61
CA GLN A 73 -9.72 11.24 -14.20
C GLN A 73 -9.23 9.81 -14.46
N ASP A 74 -7.95 9.62 -14.80
CA ASP A 74 -7.33 8.29 -14.90
C ASP A 74 -7.35 7.54 -13.56
N LEU A 75 -7.13 8.26 -12.45
CA LEU A 75 -7.21 7.69 -11.10
C LEU A 75 -8.65 7.28 -10.76
N GLU A 76 -9.63 8.12 -11.10
CA GLU A 76 -11.05 7.82 -10.88
C GLU A 76 -11.50 6.61 -11.72
N ASP A 77 -11.08 6.52 -12.98
CA ASP A 77 -11.35 5.39 -13.85
C ASP A 77 -10.69 4.09 -13.34
N TRP A 78 -9.45 4.18 -12.83
CA TRP A 78 -8.77 3.02 -12.25
C TRP A 78 -9.46 2.55 -10.96
N LEU A 79 -9.85 3.47 -10.07
CA LEU A 79 -10.58 3.13 -8.84
C LEU A 79 -11.94 2.50 -9.11
N ASN A 80 -12.62 2.86 -10.22
CA ASN A 80 -13.88 2.25 -10.63
C ASN A 80 -13.72 0.87 -11.28
N GLN A 81 -12.52 0.54 -11.77
CA GLN A 81 -12.22 -0.76 -12.38
C GLN A 81 -11.78 -1.82 -11.36
N GLN A 82 -11.56 -1.40 -10.11
CA GLN A 82 -11.05 -2.21 -9.02
C GLN A 82 -12.15 -2.86 -8.17
#